data_AF-A0A2U2B607-F1
#
_entry.id   AF-A0A2U2B607-F1
#
_cell.length_a   1.000
_cell.length_b   1.000
_cell.length_c   1.000
_cell.angle_alpha   90.00
_cell.angle_beta   90.00
_cell.angle_gamma   90.00
#
_symmetry.space_group_name_H-M   'P 1'
#
loop_
_entity.id
_entity.type
_entity.pdbx_description
1 polymer ?
#
loop_
_entity_poly.entity_id
_entity_poly.type
_entity_poly.pdbx_seq_one_letter_code
_entity_poly.pdbx_strand_id
1 'polypeptide(L)'
;MKKRILAAFAGAIGFLWLFQSCSTEDPAYPVYQDLVTEVATVDFDPTILDASSSANYRIAGTKLTGSVSVNVSGSAFSVSKTSTGEFSNSLEIQPDEFVDGLFNVYVKFMPNELGNFEGAIEHSTSGVVSMPTVQLSGQGITDPGQIAKLLMSDDFDYAVGELPSTDRTGDGLQNALMEDWIKIRTANTPIDVIAPGLEYPGYPGSGIGNAVDMKFTPPGSNSNLYAYNLSEQQDEEFTGSYYVSCMFKVEGYPAEGQFNRPVMFIDWVEANGAGDFSSAIQVANNGGDVKFGIKWGPDGALSDVTPEIGKTYLIVLKHTVTDTDPDNVNNTASLYIFEDGVIPSQEPAEGALTNVKPDSWGDKMIKAISLLRDNSGPGDYVVDGLRVANTWEDLFK
;
A
#
# COMPACT_ATOMS: atom_id res chain seq x y z
N MET A 1 -92.33 -8.09 5.16
CA MET A 1 -92.92 -8.79 3.99
C MET A 1 -91.87 -9.80 3.52
N LYS A 2 -92.23 -11.10 3.49
CA LYS A 2 -91.50 -12.31 3.00
C LYS A 2 -90.20 -12.69 3.77
N LYS A 3 -90.19 -13.70 4.68
CA LYS A 3 -90.34 -15.19 4.57
C LYS A 3 -89.28 -15.87 3.69
N ARG A 4 -88.46 -16.77 4.27
CA ARG A 4 -88.55 -18.26 4.23
C ARG A 4 -87.33 -18.92 4.93
N ILE A 5 -87.51 -19.72 6.00
CA ILE A 5 -87.67 -21.21 6.12
C ILE A 5 -86.29 -21.94 6.17
N LEU A 6 -85.86 -22.45 7.35
CA LEU A 6 -85.99 -23.84 7.90
C LEU A 6 -84.93 -24.79 7.30
N ALA A 7 -84.09 -25.51 8.06
CA ALA A 7 -84.49 -26.66 8.87
C ALA A 7 -83.43 -27.09 9.91
N ALA A 8 -83.94 -27.68 10.99
CA ALA A 8 -83.22 -28.31 12.09
C ALA A 8 -82.74 -29.73 11.74
N PHE A 9 -81.68 -30.19 12.41
CA PHE A 9 -81.52 -31.61 12.76
C PHE A 9 -80.90 -31.73 14.15
N ALA A 10 -81.65 -32.37 15.04
CA ALA A 10 -81.21 -32.83 16.35
C ALA A 10 -80.62 -34.24 16.21
N GLY A 11 -79.60 -34.56 17.00
CA GLY A 11 -79.05 -35.91 17.08
C GLY A 11 -77.96 -35.98 18.15
N ALA A 12 -78.37 -36.28 19.38
CA ALA A 12 -77.48 -36.57 20.50
C ALA A 12 -76.89 -37.98 20.35
N ILE A 13 -75.56 -38.12 20.46
CA ILE A 13 -74.89 -39.38 20.81
C ILE A 13 -73.82 -39.03 21.85
N GLY A 14 -74.06 -39.46 23.08
CA GLY A 14 -73.08 -39.40 24.15
C GLY A 14 -71.93 -40.37 23.87
N PHE A 15 -70.71 -39.86 23.95
CA PHE A 15 -69.50 -40.69 23.99
C PHE A 15 -68.72 -40.30 25.25
N LEU A 16 -68.82 -41.17 26.25
CA LEU A 16 -68.07 -41.12 27.50
C LEU A 16 -66.62 -41.48 27.17
N TRP A 17 -65.74 -40.49 27.04
CA TRP A 17 -64.31 -40.71 26.88
C TRP A 17 -63.67 -41.01 28.24
N LEU A 18 -63.16 -42.23 28.34
CA LEU A 18 -62.24 -42.67 29.38
C LEU A 18 -60.94 -41.87 29.21
N PHE A 19 -60.65 -40.91 30.10
CA PHE A 19 -59.32 -40.29 30.18
C PHE A 19 -58.35 -41.31 30.77
N GLN A 20 -57.79 -42.15 29.91
CA GLN A 20 -56.59 -42.91 30.23
C GLN A 20 -55.42 -41.93 30.15
N SER A 21 -54.85 -41.58 31.29
CA SER A 21 -53.64 -40.76 31.39
C SER A 21 -52.50 -41.48 30.64
N CYS A 22 -52.26 -41.06 29.40
CA CYS A 22 -51.08 -41.43 28.63
C CYS A 22 -49.89 -40.72 29.29
N SER A 23 -49.06 -41.45 30.03
CA SER A 23 -47.76 -40.93 30.44
C SER A 23 -46.89 -40.86 29.19
N THR A 24 -46.78 -39.67 28.62
CA THR A 24 -45.75 -39.36 27.65
C THR A 24 -44.43 -39.30 28.40
N GLU A 25 -43.75 -40.44 28.53
CA GLU A 25 -42.29 -40.41 28.58
C GLU A 25 -41.87 -39.86 27.21
N ASP A 26 -41.67 -38.55 27.16
CA ASP A 26 -41.09 -37.86 26.02
C ASP A 26 -39.73 -38.53 25.76
N PRO A 27 -39.52 -39.20 24.61
CA PRO A 27 -38.25 -39.83 24.33
C PRO A 27 -37.19 -38.74 24.41
N ALA A 28 -36.26 -38.86 25.36
CA ALA A 28 -35.25 -37.86 25.63
C ALA A 28 -34.56 -37.46 24.32
N TYR A 29 -34.92 -36.29 23.77
CA TYR A 29 -34.27 -35.77 22.59
C TYR A 29 -32.77 -35.69 22.90
N PRO A 30 -31.90 -36.22 22.03
CA PRO A 30 -30.47 -36.15 22.27
C PRO A 30 -30.09 -34.70 22.48
N VAL A 31 -29.50 -34.44 23.64
CA VAL A 31 -29.03 -33.13 24.03
C VAL A 31 -27.80 -32.83 23.17
N TYR A 32 -27.99 -32.14 22.05
CA TYR A 32 -26.88 -31.74 21.19
C TYR A 32 -26.01 -30.71 21.91
N GLN A 33 -24.71 -31.00 21.94
CA GLN A 33 -23.68 -30.05 22.32
C GLN A 33 -23.27 -29.27 21.07
N ASP A 34 -23.06 -27.97 21.24
CA ASP A 34 -22.66 -27.10 20.14
C ASP A 34 -21.49 -26.23 20.55
N LEU A 35 -20.60 -25.97 19.59
CA LEU A 35 -19.43 -25.12 19.73
C LEU A 35 -19.25 -24.33 18.43
N VAL A 36 -19.38 -23.01 18.51
CA VAL A 36 -19.26 -22.11 17.35
C VAL A 36 -18.37 -20.93 17.67
N THR A 37 -17.71 -20.37 16.67
CA THR A 37 -16.94 -19.13 16.77
C THR A 37 -17.70 -17.98 16.11
N GLU A 38 -17.54 -16.77 16.63
CA GLU A 38 -18.15 -15.57 16.02
C GLU A 38 -17.48 -15.16 14.70
N VAL A 39 -16.22 -15.58 14.50
CA VAL A 39 -15.42 -15.28 13.32
C VAL A 39 -14.84 -16.55 12.71
N ALA A 40 -14.55 -16.50 11.40
CA ALA A 40 -13.81 -17.53 10.68
C ALA A 40 -12.33 -17.17 10.49
N THR A 41 -11.97 -15.89 10.64
CA THR A 41 -10.61 -15.36 10.46
C THR A 41 -10.28 -14.34 11.55
N VAL A 42 -9.00 -14.24 11.89
CA VAL A 42 -8.40 -13.14 12.68
C VAL A 42 -7.16 -12.68 11.94
N ASP A 43 -7.21 -11.45 11.43
CA ASP A 43 -6.15 -10.84 10.65
C ASP A 43 -5.43 -9.78 11.50
N PHE A 44 -4.11 -9.85 11.55
CA PHE A 44 -3.27 -8.91 12.28
C PHE A 44 -2.65 -7.89 11.34
N ASP A 45 -2.61 -6.63 11.79
CA ASP A 45 -1.83 -5.59 11.14
C ASP A 45 -0.33 -5.97 11.10
N PRO A 46 0.43 -5.43 10.14
CA PRO A 46 1.89 -5.58 10.11
C PRO A 46 2.52 -5.26 11.47
N THR A 47 3.35 -6.18 11.96
CA THR A 47 3.94 -6.11 13.30
C THR A 47 5.45 -6.18 13.18
N ILE A 48 6.16 -5.28 13.89
CA ILE A 48 7.63 -5.26 13.91
C ILE A 48 8.15 -6.60 14.45
N LEU A 49 9.26 -7.10 13.91
CA LEU A 49 9.93 -8.30 14.40
C LEU A 49 10.14 -8.23 15.92
N ASP A 50 9.85 -9.34 16.60
CA ASP A 50 9.91 -9.52 18.05
C ASP A 50 8.98 -8.61 18.87
N ALA A 51 8.28 -7.65 18.24
CA ALA A 51 7.15 -6.95 18.82
C ALA A 51 5.90 -7.83 18.74
N SER A 52 4.85 -7.41 19.45
CA SER A 52 3.61 -8.18 19.45
C SER A 52 2.37 -7.33 19.31
N SER A 53 1.42 -7.84 18.55
CA SER A 53 0.04 -7.36 18.48
C SER A 53 -0.89 -8.41 19.10
N SER A 54 -2.09 -7.99 19.47
CA SER A 54 -3.06 -8.88 20.12
C SER A 54 -4.47 -8.60 19.61
N ALA A 55 -5.19 -9.68 19.34
CA ALA A 55 -6.59 -9.70 18.97
C ALA A 55 -7.35 -10.65 19.90
N ASN A 56 -8.66 -10.69 19.78
CA ASN A 56 -9.48 -11.69 20.46
C ASN A 56 -10.68 -12.07 19.61
N TYR A 57 -11.21 -13.26 19.87
CA TYR A 57 -12.49 -13.70 19.34
C TYR A 57 -13.26 -14.44 20.41
N ARG A 58 -14.54 -14.70 20.13
CA ARG A 58 -15.43 -15.41 21.04
C ARG A 58 -15.81 -16.77 20.52
N ILE A 59 -15.92 -17.69 21.48
CA ILE A 59 -16.48 -19.02 21.31
C ILE A 59 -17.79 -19.07 22.08
N ALA A 60 -18.85 -19.55 21.43
CA ALA A 60 -20.09 -19.91 22.09
C ALA A 60 -20.16 -21.43 22.27
N GLY A 61 -20.46 -21.87 23.48
CA GLY A 61 -20.55 -23.28 23.85
C GLY A 61 -21.85 -23.55 24.58
N THR A 62 -22.61 -24.57 24.16
CA THR A 62 -23.83 -24.98 24.85
C THR A 62 -23.79 -26.45 25.26
N LYS A 63 -24.16 -26.70 26.53
CA LYS A 63 -24.29 -28.05 27.11
C LYS A 63 -23.01 -28.89 27.02
N LEU A 64 -21.86 -28.23 27.05
CA LEU A 64 -20.54 -28.86 27.02
C LEU A 64 -20.36 -29.75 28.26
N THR A 65 -19.96 -31.00 28.05
CA THR A 65 -19.69 -31.96 29.13
C THR A 65 -18.22 -32.19 29.42
N GLY A 66 -17.34 -31.75 28.52
CA GLY A 66 -15.89 -31.83 28.66
C GLY A 66 -15.22 -30.51 28.31
N SER A 67 -13.94 -30.39 28.69
CA SER A 67 -13.13 -29.22 28.34
C SER A 67 -13.09 -28.99 26.83
N VAL A 68 -12.93 -27.72 26.44
CA VAL A 68 -12.60 -27.32 25.08
C VAL A 68 -11.09 -27.11 25.00
N SER A 69 -10.42 -27.90 24.15
CA SER A 69 -9.02 -27.68 23.81
C SER A 69 -8.93 -26.78 22.58
N VAL A 70 -8.13 -25.74 22.69
CA VAL A 70 -7.84 -24.74 21.65
C VAL A 70 -6.37 -24.87 21.31
N ASN A 71 -6.04 -25.24 20.08
CA ASN A 71 -4.66 -25.44 19.62
C ASN A 71 -4.34 -24.50 18.47
N VAL A 72 -3.17 -23.88 18.53
CA VAL A 72 -2.70 -22.89 17.56
C VAL A 72 -1.62 -23.52 16.68
N SER A 73 -1.72 -23.31 15.38
CA SER A 73 -0.65 -23.56 14.41
C SER A 73 -0.02 -22.24 13.92
N GLY A 74 1.18 -22.34 13.36
CA GLY A 74 1.99 -21.18 12.96
C GLY A 74 2.93 -20.72 14.08
N SER A 75 4.20 -20.48 13.74
CA SER A 75 5.26 -20.18 14.72
C SER A 75 5.13 -18.81 15.38
N ALA A 76 4.40 -17.89 14.76
CA ALA A 76 4.24 -16.52 15.24
C ALA A 76 2.98 -16.29 16.08
N PHE A 77 2.14 -17.31 16.28
CA PHE A 77 0.85 -17.18 16.96
C PHE A 77 0.81 -17.93 18.30
N SER A 78 0.12 -17.36 19.28
CA SER A 78 -0.12 -17.98 20.58
C SER A 78 -1.44 -17.49 21.18
N VAL A 79 -2.01 -18.22 22.15
CA VAL A 79 -3.31 -17.93 22.77
C VAL A 79 -3.25 -17.82 24.28
N SER A 80 -4.19 -17.08 24.88
CA SER A 80 -4.37 -16.98 26.33
C SER A 80 -5.85 -16.83 26.72
N LYS A 81 -6.18 -17.13 27.99
CA LYS A 81 -7.51 -16.87 28.58
C LYS A 81 -7.75 -15.39 28.89
N THR A 82 -6.69 -14.60 29.03
CA THR A 82 -6.78 -13.19 29.41
C THR A 82 -5.87 -12.35 28.52
N SER A 83 -6.19 -11.06 28.39
CA SER A 83 -5.44 -10.13 27.53
C SER A 83 -3.98 -9.90 27.99
N THR A 84 -3.66 -10.22 29.25
CA THR A 84 -2.35 -10.01 29.86
C THR A 84 -1.77 -11.30 30.45
N GLY A 85 -2.36 -12.45 30.11
CA GLY A 85 -1.97 -13.74 30.66
C GLY A 85 -0.69 -14.29 30.03
N GLU A 86 -0.30 -15.48 30.48
CA GLU A 86 0.70 -16.26 29.75
C GLU A 86 0.09 -16.75 28.44
N PHE A 87 0.84 -16.57 27.35
CA PHE A 87 0.46 -17.03 26.02
C PHE A 87 1.17 -18.35 25.71
N SER A 88 0.43 -19.30 25.13
CA SER A 88 0.90 -20.64 24.79
C SER A 88 0.31 -21.10 23.45
N ASN A 89 0.83 -22.18 22.88
CA ASN A 89 0.30 -22.75 21.63
C ASN A 89 -0.98 -23.58 21.83
N SER A 90 -1.37 -23.78 23.09
CA SER A 90 -2.57 -24.54 23.45
C SER A 90 -3.21 -23.96 24.70
N LEU A 91 -4.54 -24.00 24.74
CA LEU A 91 -5.35 -23.59 25.86
C LEU A 91 -6.43 -24.64 26.16
N GLU A 92 -6.74 -24.85 27.43
CA GLU A 92 -7.87 -25.68 27.86
C GLU A 92 -8.90 -24.82 28.60
N ILE A 93 -10.14 -24.84 28.14
CA ILE A 93 -11.27 -24.09 28.70
C ILE A 93 -12.25 -25.07 29.32
N GLN A 94 -12.53 -24.92 30.60
CA GLN A 94 -13.49 -25.74 31.34
C GLN A 94 -14.93 -25.28 31.05
N PRO A 95 -15.92 -26.18 31.07
CA PRO A 95 -17.32 -25.81 30.79
C PRO A 95 -17.89 -24.70 31.69
N ASP A 96 -17.43 -24.60 32.94
CA ASP A 96 -17.86 -23.59 33.91
C ASP A 96 -17.22 -22.20 33.67
N GLU A 97 -16.24 -22.09 32.79
CA GLU A 97 -15.64 -20.81 32.38
C GLU A 97 -16.47 -20.07 31.31
N PHE A 98 -17.45 -20.75 30.69
CA PHE A 98 -18.37 -20.12 29.74
C PHE A 98 -19.44 -19.30 30.49
N VAL A 99 -19.22 -17.99 30.58
CA VAL A 99 -20.18 -17.05 31.19
C VAL A 99 -21.28 -16.75 30.18
N ASP A 100 -22.53 -17.04 30.53
CA ASP A 100 -23.69 -16.95 29.64
C ASP A 100 -23.51 -17.73 28.32
N GLY A 101 -22.73 -18.82 28.37
CA GLY A 101 -22.43 -19.66 27.20
C GLY A 101 -21.35 -19.10 26.28
N LEU A 102 -20.61 -18.05 26.69
CA LEU A 102 -19.56 -17.40 25.90
C LEU A 102 -18.20 -17.44 26.61
N PHE A 103 -17.13 -17.51 25.82
CA PHE A 103 -15.75 -17.39 26.29
C PHE A 103 -14.91 -16.55 25.31
N ASN A 104 -14.06 -15.65 25.81
CA ASN A 104 -13.13 -14.86 24.99
C ASN A 104 -11.77 -15.56 24.92
N VAL A 105 -11.27 -15.81 23.72
CA VAL A 105 -9.89 -16.26 23.49
C VAL A 105 -9.06 -15.10 22.98
N TYR A 106 -7.95 -14.82 23.65
CA TYR A 106 -6.99 -13.81 23.23
C TYR A 106 -5.90 -14.46 22.40
N VAL A 107 -5.56 -13.85 21.27
CA VAL A 107 -4.55 -14.33 20.32
C VAL A 107 -3.46 -13.28 20.23
N LYS A 108 -2.20 -13.69 20.32
CA LYS A 108 -1.03 -12.84 20.17
C LYS A 108 -0.26 -13.24 18.92
N PHE A 109 0.06 -12.25 18.10
CA PHE A 109 0.96 -12.39 16.96
C PHE A 109 2.30 -11.75 17.31
N MET A 110 3.40 -12.47 17.10
CA MET A 110 4.77 -12.04 17.39
C MET A 110 5.71 -12.65 16.34
N PRO A 111 5.86 -12.01 15.18
CA PRO A 111 6.72 -12.50 14.10
C PRO A 111 8.19 -12.38 14.49
N ASN A 112 8.99 -13.38 14.14
CA ASN A 112 10.45 -13.40 14.38
C ASN A 112 11.27 -13.35 13.08
N GLU A 113 10.60 -13.32 11.93
CA GLU A 113 11.19 -13.24 10.60
C GLU A 113 10.32 -12.30 9.73
N LEU A 114 10.91 -11.74 8.68
CA LEU A 114 10.19 -10.91 7.70
C LEU A 114 9.24 -11.75 6.86
N GLY A 115 8.07 -11.21 6.54
CA GLY A 115 7.13 -11.79 5.57
C GLY A 115 5.77 -12.16 6.16
N ASN A 116 5.00 -12.92 5.37
CA ASN A 116 3.64 -13.30 5.74
C ASN A 116 3.63 -14.57 6.59
N PHE A 117 2.80 -14.57 7.63
CA PHE A 117 2.58 -15.69 8.52
C PHE A 117 1.12 -16.14 8.42
N GLU A 118 0.95 -17.44 8.26
CA GLU A 118 -0.35 -18.10 8.29
C GLU A 118 -0.41 -19.10 9.43
N GLY A 119 -1.58 -19.26 10.02
CA GLY A 119 -1.84 -20.20 11.09
C GLY A 119 -3.32 -20.50 11.19
N ALA A 120 -3.68 -21.36 12.13
CA ALA A 120 -5.05 -21.70 12.42
C ALA A 120 -5.22 -21.99 13.91
N ILE A 121 -6.43 -21.73 14.41
CA ILE A 121 -6.87 -22.15 15.73
C ILE A 121 -7.89 -23.27 15.56
N GLU A 122 -7.52 -24.46 16.01
CA GLU A 122 -8.36 -25.65 15.98
C GLU A 122 -8.98 -25.89 17.36
N HIS A 123 -10.29 -26.11 17.36
CA HIS A 123 -11.06 -26.42 18.57
C HIS A 123 -11.34 -27.91 18.64
N SER A 124 -11.36 -28.47 19.84
CA SER A 124 -11.84 -29.84 20.07
C SER A 124 -12.47 -29.98 21.45
N THR A 125 -13.52 -30.80 21.53
CA THR A 125 -14.18 -31.19 22.78
C THR A 125 -14.93 -32.52 22.56
N SER A 126 -15.34 -33.21 23.63
CA SER A 126 -16.11 -34.44 23.51
C SER A 126 -17.60 -34.12 23.28
N GLY A 127 -18.27 -34.90 22.43
CA GLY A 127 -19.72 -34.79 22.22
C GLY A 127 -20.18 -33.72 21.22
N VAL A 128 -19.28 -32.88 20.71
CA VAL A 128 -19.55 -31.96 19.58
C VAL A 128 -19.09 -32.62 18.27
N VAL A 129 -19.92 -32.55 17.23
CA VAL A 129 -19.69 -33.26 15.95
C VAL A 129 -18.93 -32.39 14.94
N SER A 130 -19.16 -31.08 14.93
CA SER A 130 -18.50 -30.13 14.05
C SER A 130 -17.69 -29.15 14.86
N MET A 131 -16.37 -29.15 14.68
CA MET A 131 -15.50 -28.22 15.38
C MET A 131 -15.21 -26.99 14.53
N PRO A 132 -15.30 -25.78 15.08
CA PRO A 132 -14.91 -24.58 14.36
C PRO A 132 -13.39 -24.46 14.24
N THR A 133 -12.94 -23.85 13.14
CA THR A 133 -11.56 -23.45 12.90
C THR A 133 -11.54 -21.94 12.64
N VAL A 134 -10.57 -21.24 13.21
CA VAL A 134 -10.34 -19.81 12.95
C VAL A 134 -8.99 -19.67 12.25
N GLN A 135 -8.97 -19.12 11.03
CA GLN A 135 -7.72 -18.87 10.31
C GLN A 135 -7.02 -17.62 10.85
N LEU A 136 -5.70 -17.65 10.88
CA LEU A 136 -4.85 -16.55 11.34
C LEU A 136 -3.97 -16.07 10.19
N SER A 137 -3.87 -14.74 10.04
CA SER A 137 -2.93 -14.11 9.13
C SER A 137 -2.24 -12.91 9.77
N GLY A 138 -0.99 -12.66 9.41
CA GLY A 138 -0.23 -11.48 9.85
C GLY A 138 1.06 -11.30 9.07
N GLN A 139 1.69 -10.13 9.17
CA GLN A 139 2.94 -9.81 8.48
C GLN A 139 4.02 -9.35 9.47
N GLY A 140 5.21 -9.96 9.40
CA GLY A 140 6.41 -9.48 10.08
C GLY A 140 7.15 -8.44 9.26
N ILE A 141 7.43 -7.28 9.86
CA ILE A 141 8.16 -6.16 9.26
C ILE A 141 9.34 -5.74 10.13
N THR A 142 10.37 -5.12 9.56
CA THR A 142 11.54 -4.62 10.31
C THR A 142 11.36 -3.20 10.83
N ASP A 143 10.45 -2.44 10.21
CA ASP A 143 10.20 -1.03 10.47
C ASP A 143 8.75 -0.72 10.04
N PRO A 144 7.93 -0.04 10.86
CA PRO A 144 6.61 0.47 10.47
C PRO A 144 6.60 1.26 9.16
N GLY A 145 7.71 1.93 8.81
CA GLY A 145 7.88 2.65 7.56
C GLY A 145 8.08 1.76 6.32
N GLN A 146 8.39 0.48 6.50
CA GLN A 146 8.62 -0.49 5.42
C GLN A 146 7.39 -1.32 5.06
N ILE A 147 6.18 -0.90 5.44
CA ILE A 147 4.96 -1.52 4.90
C ILE A 147 4.98 -1.28 3.39
N ALA A 148 5.22 -2.34 2.62
CA ALA A 148 5.09 -2.39 1.17
C ALA A 148 3.86 -1.57 0.72
N LYS A 149 4.10 -0.40 0.12
CA LYS A 149 3.06 0.57 -0.21
C LYS A 149 3.39 1.22 -1.54
N LEU A 150 2.49 1.02 -2.50
CA LEU A 150 2.36 1.92 -3.63
C LEU A 150 1.90 3.28 -3.07
N LEU A 151 2.83 4.24 -3.05
CA LEU A 151 2.64 5.57 -2.51
C LEU A 151 1.82 6.45 -3.47
N MET A 152 2.02 6.25 -4.77
CA MET A 152 1.36 6.96 -5.86
C MET A 152 1.34 6.11 -7.13
N SER A 153 0.27 6.24 -7.92
CA SER A 153 0.26 5.90 -9.35
C SER A 153 -0.54 6.93 -10.13
N ASP A 154 -0.01 7.41 -11.25
CA ASP A 154 -0.70 8.30 -12.17
C ASP A 154 -0.38 7.92 -13.62
N ASP A 155 -1.37 7.35 -14.31
CA ASP A 155 -1.32 7.00 -15.74
C ASP A 155 -1.83 8.19 -16.61
N PHE A 156 -1.91 9.38 -16.01
CA PHE A 156 -2.36 10.64 -16.61
C PHE A 156 -3.67 10.52 -17.39
N ASP A 157 -4.65 9.77 -16.86
CA ASP A 157 -6.00 9.61 -17.44
C ASP A 157 -6.87 10.86 -17.27
N TYR A 158 -6.33 11.99 -17.72
CA TYR A 158 -6.94 13.30 -17.75
C TYR A 158 -7.25 13.69 -19.20
N ALA A 159 -8.11 14.68 -19.39
CA ALA A 159 -8.31 15.27 -20.70
C ALA A 159 -7.03 15.94 -21.22
N VAL A 160 -6.78 15.86 -22.53
CA VAL A 160 -5.68 16.59 -23.19
C VAL A 160 -5.79 18.09 -22.91
N GLY A 161 -4.68 18.70 -22.52
CA GLY A 161 -4.60 20.09 -22.06
C GLY A 161 -3.76 20.22 -20.80
N GLU A 162 -3.94 21.30 -20.04
CA GLU A 162 -3.16 21.53 -18.82
C GLU A 162 -3.35 20.40 -17.78
N LEU A 163 -2.23 19.94 -17.19
CA LEU A 163 -2.24 18.97 -16.09
C LEU A 163 -3.10 19.51 -14.93
N PRO A 164 -4.18 18.80 -14.54
CA PRO A 164 -5.02 19.20 -13.42
C PRO A 164 -4.18 19.38 -12.16
N SER A 165 -4.24 20.56 -11.57
CA SER A 165 -3.41 20.90 -10.41
C SER A 165 -4.01 22.03 -9.59
N THR A 166 -3.65 22.07 -8.32
CA THR A 166 -3.96 23.16 -7.41
C THR A 166 -2.76 24.10 -7.26
N ASP A 167 -2.98 25.41 -7.15
CA ASP A 167 -1.88 26.34 -6.88
C ASP A 167 -1.39 26.17 -5.45
N ARG A 168 -0.07 26.18 -5.25
CA ARG A 168 0.51 26.16 -3.90
C ARG A 168 0.00 27.32 -3.04
N THR A 169 -0.08 27.09 -1.74
CA THR A 169 -0.19 28.14 -0.74
C THR A 169 1.19 28.64 -0.31
N GLY A 170 1.22 29.80 0.34
CA GLY A 170 2.43 30.31 1.00
C GLY A 170 2.77 29.61 2.32
N ASP A 171 2.06 28.54 2.66
CA ASP A 171 2.20 27.78 3.90
C ASP A 171 2.60 26.34 3.56
N GLY A 172 3.83 25.95 3.91
CA GLY A 172 4.34 24.61 3.63
C GLY A 172 3.51 23.50 4.28
N LEU A 173 2.90 23.77 5.45
CA LEU A 173 2.08 22.80 6.16
C LEU A 173 0.74 22.57 5.43
N GLN A 174 0.16 23.61 4.84
CA GLN A 174 -1.06 23.47 4.05
C GLN A 174 -0.79 22.72 2.73
N ASN A 175 0.35 22.97 2.09
CA ASN A 175 0.74 22.23 0.89
C ASN A 175 0.95 20.74 1.19
N ALA A 176 1.47 20.41 2.38
CA ALA A 176 1.63 19.04 2.84
C ALA A 176 0.31 18.29 3.12
N LEU A 177 -0.83 19.00 3.12
CA LEU A 177 -2.18 18.43 3.26
C LEU A 177 -2.97 18.43 1.94
N MET A 178 -2.38 18.94 0.86
CA MET A 178 -3.04 18.94 -0.44
C MET A 178 -2.91 17.56 -1.09
N GLU A 179 -4.00 17.10 -1.69
CA GLU A 179 -4.06 15.92 -2.53
C GLU A 179 -3.74 16.29 -3.98
N ASP A 180 -3.40 15.29 -4.80
CA ASP A 180 -3.08 15.41 -6.22
C ASP A 180 -1.86 16.32 -6.54
N TRP A 181 -1.77 16.76 -7.79
CA TRP A 181 -0.72 17.64 -8.28
C TRP A 181 -0.87 19.07 -7.76
N ILE A 182 0.22 19.59 -7.20
CA ILE A 182 0.35 20.96 -6.72
C ILE A 182 1.30 21.73 -7.65
N LYS A 183 0.85 22.86 -8.15
CA LYS A 183 1.61 23.76 -9.00
C LYS A 183 2.48 24.68 -8.14
N ILE A 184 3.77 24.36 -8.08
CA ILE A 184 4.73 25.03 -7.19
C ILE A 184 5.38 26.24 -7.85
N ARG A 185 5.76 26.11 -9.13
CA ARG A 185 6.37 27.19 -9.91
C ARG A 185 5.72 27.25 -11.27
N THR A 186 5.44 28.46 -11.75
CA THR A 186 4.81 28.69 -13.05
C THR A 186 5.71 29.48 -13.98
N ALA A 187 5.90 28.91 -15.16
CA ALA A 187 6.31 29.63 -16.36
C ALA A 187 5.08 30.20 -17.08
N ASN A 188 5.27 30.71 -18.29
CA ASN A 188 4.19 31.26 -19.13
C ASN A 188 3.24 30.18 -19.67
N THR A 189 3.66 28.91 -19.70
CA THR A 189 2.85 27.77 -20.16
C THR A 189 2.78 26.68 -19.08
N PRO A 190 1.64 25.97 -18.95
CA PRO A 190 1.51 24.82 -18.04
C PRO A 190 2.13 23.54 -18.62
N ILE A 191 2.35 22.53 -17.76
CA ILE A 191 2.68 21.18 -18.23
C ILE A 191 1.40 20.60 -18.80
N ASP A 192 1.46 20.10 -20.04
CA ASP A 192 0.28 19.63 -20.76
C ASP A 192 0.22 18.10 -20.78
N VAL A 193 -0.98 17.56 -20.60
CA VAL A 193 -1.35 16.18 -20.90
C VAL A 193 -1.57 16.06 -22.41
N ILE A 194 -0.91 15.09 -23.03
CA ILE A 194 -0.92 14.80 -24.47
C ILE A 194 -1.38 13.36 -24.73
N ALA A 195 -2.00 13.14 -25.89
CA ALA A 195 -2.48 11.83 -26.31
C ALA A 195 -1.82 11.37 -27.63
N PRO A 196 -1.62 10.06 -27.84
CA PRO A 196 -1.82 8.97 -26.87
C PRO A 196 -0.72 8.93 -25.81
N GLY A 197 -0.93 8.13 -24.76
CA GLY A 197 0.13 7.73 -23.83
C GLY A 197 1.24 6.90 -24.49
N LEU A 198 2.22 6.52 -23.69
CA LEU A 198 3.34 5.67 -24.04
C LEU A 198 3.00 4.18 -23.81
N GLU A 199 3.76 3.33 -24.50
CA GLU A 199 3.68 1.88 -24.33
C GLU A 199 5.04 1.33 -23.94
N TYR A 200 5.04 0.41 -23.00
CA TYR A 200 6.19 -0.38 -22.58
C TYR A 200 5.72 -1.76 -22.10
N PRO A 201 5.97 -2.85 -22.86
CA PRO A 201 5.46 -4.17 -22.52
C PRO A 201 5.77 -4.59 -21.08
N GLY A 202 4.76 -5.12 -20.39
CA GLY A 202 4.89 -5.61 -19.01
C GLY A 202 4.83 -4.54 -17.92
N TYR A 203 4.87 -3.24 -18.26
CA TYR A 203 4.72 -2.19 -17.26
C TYR A 203 3.24 -1.93 -16.95
N PRO A 204 2.80 -1.87 -15.67
CA PRO A 204 1.39 -1.73 -15.33
C PRO A 204 0.70 -0.49 -15.92
N GLY A 205 1.43 0.63 -16.06
CA GLY A 205 0.90 1.87 -16.64
C GLY A 205 0.95 1.93 -18.17
N SER A 206 1.46 0.90 -18.85
CA SER A 206 1.64 0.91 -20.31
C SER A 206 0.32 0.90 -21.06
N GLY A 207 0.15 1.84 -22.00
CA GLY A 207 -1.02 1.90 -22.88
C GLY A 207 -2.32 2.26 -22.15
N ILE A 208 -2.22 2.82 -20.95
CA ILE A 208 -3.32 3.34 -20.14
C ILE A 208 -3.24 4.86 -20.15
N GLY A 209 -4.37 5.54 -20.27
CA GLY A 209 -4.44 7.00 -20.16
C GLY A 209 -3.66 7.74 -21.25
N ASN A 210 -3.00 8.81 -20.84
CA ASN A 210 -2.28 9.77 -21.68
C ASN A 210 -0.86 9.98 -21.12
N ALA A 211 -0.11 10.97 -21.60
CA ALA A 211 1.21 11.28 -21.06
C ALA A 211 1.34 12.78 -20.78
N VAL A 212 2.39 13.21 -20.06
CA VAL A 212 2.72 14.63 -19.90
C VAL A 212 3.86 15.06 -20.82
N ASP A 213 3.68 16.19 -21.51
CA ASP A 213 4.68 16.85 -22.32
C ASP A 213 5.53 17.80 -21.46
N MET A 214 6.80 17.43 -21.33
CA MET A 214 7.81 18.17 -20.59
C MET A 214 8.60 19.14 -21.47
N LYS A 215 8.20 19.33 -22.74
CA LYS A 215 8.80 20.31 -23.63
C LYS A 215 8.72 21.72 -23.09
N PHE A 216 9.86 22.40 -23.14
CA PHE A 216 9.92 23.83 -22.89
C PHE A 216 10.05 24.60 -24.21
N THR A 217 9.16 25.56 -24.44
CA THR A 217 9.23 26.45 -25.63
C THR A 217 9.75 27.84 -25.22
N PRO A 218 10.94 28.26 -25.70
CA PRO A 218 11.42 29.63 -25.49
C PRO A 218 10.56 30.68 -26.22
N PRO A 219 10.50 31.94 -25.73
CA PRO A 219 11.13 32.45 -24.51
C PRO A 219 10.23 32.24 -23.28
N GLY A 220 10.65 31.38 -22.35
CA GLY A 220 10.02 31.29 -21.05
C GLY A 220 10.91 31.94 -19.99
N SER A 221 10.30 32.69 -19.06
CA SER A 221 11.00 33.43 -18.02
C SER A 221 11.40 32.56 -16.82
N ASN A 222 10.67 31.47 -16.55
CA ASN A 222 10.82 30.60 -15.37
C ASN A 222 10.63 29.11 -15.71
N SER A 223 11.03 28.23 -14.80
CA SER A 223 10.74 26.78 -14.83
C SER A 223 9.32 26.47 -14.33
N ASN A 224 8.70 25.41 -14.83
CA ASN A 224 7.47 24.86 -14.25
C ASN A 224 7.79 23.72 -13.30
N LEU A 225 7.28 23.76 -12.07
CA LEU A 225 7.43 22.69 -11.09
C LEU A 225 6.05 22.29 -10.61
N TYR A 226 5.68 21.03 -10.83
CA TYR A 226 4.47 20.40 -10.33
C TYR A 226 4.89 19.29 -9.39
N ALA A 227 4.31 19.21 -8.20
CA ALA A 227 4.69 18.24 -7.19
C ALA A 227 3.44 17.47 -6.74
N TYR A 228 3.55 16.15 -6.71
CA TYR A 228 2.55 15.28 -6.12
C TYR A 228 2.96 15.01 -4.67
N ASN A 229 2.09 15.37 -3.74
CA ASN A 229 2.39 15.34 -2.32
C ASN A 229 2.41 13.90 -1.76
N LEU A 230 3.47 13.57 -1.02
CA LEU A 230 3.66 12.28 -0.34
C LEU A 230 3.85 12.46 1.18
N SER A 231 3.61 13.66 1.72
CA SER A 231 3.98 14.03 3.10
C SER A 231 3.29 13.21 4.19
N GLU A 232 2.05 12.78 3.99
CA GLU A 232 1.33 11.94 4.97
C GLU A 232 1.93 10.53 5.10
N GLN A 233 2.92 10.19 4.29
CA GLN A 233 3.47 8.85 4.16
C GLN A 233 4.90 8.74 4.71
N GLN A 234 5.37 9.74 5.47
CA GLN A 234 6.76 9.83 5.91
C GLN A 234 6.88 9.88 7.44
N ASP A 235 7.77 9.05 7.95
CA ASP A 235 8.25 9.04 9.33
C ASP A 235 9.64 9.72 9.36
N GLU A 236 9.88 10.61 10.34
CA GLU A 236 11.20 11.23 10.54
C GLU A 236 12.28 10.19 10.89
N GLU A 237 11.86 9.00 11.33
CA GLU A 237 12.71 7.85 11.60
C GLU A 237 12.83 6.88 10.42
N PHE A 238 12.23 7.18 9.25
CA PHE A 238 12.23 6.27 8.11
C PHE A 238 13.64 6.01 7.60
N THR A 239 14.03 4.72 7.58
CA THR A 239 15.22 4.24 6.88
C THR A 239 14.82 3.21 5.83
N GLY A 240 15.30 3.39 4.59
CA GLY A 240 14.84 2.55 3.50
C GLY A 240 14.98 3.20 2.14
N SER A 241 14.10 2.83 1.21
CA SER A 241 14.19 3.29 -0.17
C SER A 241 12.85 3.79 -0.67
N TYR A 242 12.88 4.91 -1.40
CA TYR A 242 11.81 5.38 -2.26
C TYR A 242 12.18 5.07 -3.70
N TYR A 243 11.21 4.56 -4.45
CA TYR A 243 11.36 4.27 -5.86
C TYR A 243 10.35 5.09 -6.62
N VAL A 244 10.79 5.70 -7.73
CA VAL A 244 9.89 6.20 -8.76
C VAL A 244 10.15 5.45 -10.05
N SER A 245 9.11 4.92 -10.68
CA SER A 245 9.17 4.35 -12.03
C SER A 245 8.29 5.15 -12.98
N CYS A 246 8.72 5.26 -14.24
CA CYS A 246 7.92 5.86 -15.30
C CYS A 246 8.40 5.39 -16.67
N MET A 247 7.47 5.41 -17.64
CA MET A 247 7.83 5.41 -19.04
C MET A 247 8.38 6.79 -19.41
N PHE A 248 9.53 6.80 -20.08
CA PHE A 248 10.29 8.00 -20.36
C PHE A 248 10.75 8.00 -21.80
N LYS A 249 10.37 9.01 -22.57
CA LYS A 249 10.75 9.17 -23.97
C LYS A 249 11.43 10.51 -24.18
N VAL A 250 12.59 10.49 -24.83
CA VAL A 250 13.31 11.70 -25.25
C VAL A 250 12.89 12.04 -26.68
N GLU A 251 12.38 13.24 -26.90
CA GLU A 251 12.02 13.76 -28.24
C GLU A 251 13.01 14.82 -28.72
N GLY A 252 13.78 15.40 -27.80
CA GLY A 252 14.77 16.42 -28.10
C GLY A 252 15.77 16.59 -26.97
N TYR A 253 17.04 16.66 -27.35
CA TYR A 253 18.13 16.81 -26.39
C TYR A 253 18.24 18.24 -25.87
N PRO A 254 18.76 18.42 -24.65
CA PRO A 254 19.31 19.70 -24.21
C PRO A 254 20.32 20.25 -25.22
N ALA A 255 20.48 21.57 -25.26
CA ALA A 255 21.56 22.17 -26.02
C ALA A 255 22.93 21.70 -25.50
N GLU A 256 23.96 21.84 -26.33
CA GLU A 256 25.32 21.44 -25.97
C GLU A 256 25.79 22.15 -24.68
N GLY A 257 26.34 21.37 -23.74
CA GLY A 257 26.80 21.84 -22.44
C GLY A 257 25.69 22.01 -21.40
N GLN A 258 24.46 21.57 -21.69
CA GLN A 258 23.30 21.72 -20.81
C GLN A 258 22.74 20.38 -20.33
N PHE A 259 21.87 20.44 -19.32
CA PHE A 259 21.14 19.30 -18.80
C PHE A 259 19.71 19.69 -18.42
N ASN A 260 18.84 18.68 -18.31
CA ASN A 260 17.51 18.80 -17.72
C ASN A 260 17.28 17.69 -16.68
N ARG A 261 16.26 17.86 -15.84
CA ARG A 261 15.90 16.95 -14.74
C ARG A 261 14.38 16.81 -14.59
N PRO A 262 13.71 16.07 -15.49
CA PRO A 262 12.26 16.10 -15.64
C PRO A 262 11.47 15.49 -14.49
N VAL A 263 12.03 14.48 -13.79
CA VAL A 263 11.37 13.78 -12.68
C VAL A 263 12.32 13.78 -11.47
N MET A 264 11.84 14.18 -10.30
CA MET A 264 12.67 14.24 -9.09
C MET A 264 11.89 14.12 -7.79
N PHE A 265 12.56 13.62 -6.77
CA PHE A 265 12.12 13.74 -5.40
C PHE A 265 12.47 15.12 -4.83
N ILE A 266 11.60 15.66 -3.97
CA ILE A 266 11.76 16.97 -3.34
C ILE A 266 11.33 16.97 -1.87
N ASP A 267 11.86 17.92 -1.09
CA ASP A 267 11.35 18.28 0.25
C ASP A 267 10.57 19.62 0.23
N TRP A 268 9.44 19.67 0.96
CA TRP A 268 8.75 20.88 1.36
C TRP A 268 9.52 21.68 2.43
N VAL A 269 10.29 22.68 2.01
CA VAL A 269 10.79 23.68 2.96
C VAL A 269 9.64 24.59 3.41
N GLU A 270 9.42 24.66 4.73
CA GLU A 270 8.26 25.20 5.46
C GLU A 270 7.77 26.61 5.05
N ALA A 271 8.60 27.44 4.41
CA ALA A 271 8.23 28.81 4.04
C ALA A 271 8.07 29.07 2.51
N ASN A 272 8.53 28.16 1.63
CA ASN A 272 8.60 28.44 0.17
C ASN A 272 8.21 27.26 -0.74
N GLY A 273 7.80 26.10 -0.19
CA GLY A 273 7.03 25.08 -0.92
C GLY A 273 7.77 24.25 -1.97
N ALA A 274 9.11 24.24 -2.03
CA ALA A 274 9.99 23.23 -2.64
C ALA A 274 11.40 23.85 -2.66
N GLY A 275 12.14 23.67 -1.56
CA GLY A 275 13.45 24.32 -1.37
C GLY A 275 14.60 23.43 -1.79
N ASP A 276 14.47 22.13 -1.55
CA ASP A 276 15.58 21.17 -1.68
C ASP A 276 15.21 20.11 -2.72
N PHE A 277 16.03 20.03 -3.76
CA PHE A 277 15.92 19.05 -4.82
C PHE A 277 16.84 17.87 -4.48
N SER A 278 16.23 16.74 -4.13
CA SER A 278 16.94 15.51 -3.81
C SER A 278 17.35 14.82 -5.12
N SER A 279 17.21 13.49 -5.23
CA SER A 279 17.62 12.78 -6.44
C SER A 279 16.64 13.02 -7.59
N ALA A 280 17.20 13.25 -8.78
CA ALA A 280 16.44 13.45 -10.01
C ALA A 280 16.99 12.62 -11.17
N ILE A 281 16.09 12.20 -12.06
CA ILE A 281 16.46 11.67 -13.38
C ILE A 281 17.05 12.82 -14.19
N GLN A 282 18.27 12.66 -14.71
CA GLN A 282 18.96 13.66 -15.53
C GLN A 282 19.08 13.21 -16.98
N VAL A 283 18.95 14.15 -17.91
CA VAL A 283 19.46 14.02 -19.28
C VAL A 283 20.44 15.15 -19.53
N ALA A 284 21.70 14.83 -19.85
CA ALA A 284 22.76 15.82 -20.07
C ALA A 284 23.37 15.67 -21.46
N ASN A 285 23.76 16.79 -22.08
CA ASN A 285 24.47 16.82 -23.36
C ASN A 285 25.85 17.45 -23.17
N ASN A 286 26.89 16.62 -23.10
CA ASN A 286 28.27 17.05 -22.89
C ASN A 286 29.06 17.02 -24.20
N GLY A 287 28.95 18.08 -25.01
CA GLY A 287 29.70 18.15 -26.28
C GLY A 287 29.17 17.20 -27.35
N GLY A 288 27.86 16.92 -27.35
CA GLY A 288 27.20 15.96 -28.25
C GLY A 288 27.07 14.56 -27.66
N ASP A 289 27.74 14.25 -26.54
CA ASP A 289 27.54 13.00 -25.81
C ASP A 289 26.35 13.13 -24.85
N VAL A 290 25.20 12.62 -25.28
CA VAL A 290 23.97 12.67 -24.50
C VAL A 290 23.85 11.42 -23.64
N LYS A 291 23.64 11.60 -22.34
CA LYS A 291 23.52 10.50 -21.37
C LYS A 291 22.37 10.71 -20.40
N PHE A 292 21.78 9.60 -19.96
CA PHE A 292 20.99 9.57 -18.73
C PHE A 292 21.90 9.69 -17.50
N GLY A 293 21.37 10.20 -16.40
CA GLY A 293 22.13 10.33 -15.16
C GLY A 293 21.25 10.59 -13.93
N ILE A 294 21.93 10.84 -12.81
CA ILE A 294 21.32 11.25 -11.54
C ILE A 294 21.82 12.65 -11.21
N LYS A 295 20.90 13.56 -10.90
CA LYS A 295 21.21 14.90 -10.42
C LYS A 295 20.84 15.05 -8.93
N TRP A 296 21.68 15.79 -8.20
CA TRP A 296 21.49 16.20 -6.81
C TRP A 296 21.83 17.69 -6.70
N GLY A 297 20.84 18.58 -6.58
CA GLY A 297 21.12 20.03 -6.59
C GLY A 297 22.06 20.46 -7.74
N PRO A 298 23.27 20.99 -7.46
CA PRO A 298 24.28 21.35 -8.47
C PRO A 298 25.15 20.16 -8.96
N ASP A 299 25.17 19.04 -8.23
CA ASP A 299 26.02 17.88 -8.50
C ASP A 299 25.27 16.82 -9.32
N GLY A 300 25.99 15.90 -9.95
CA GLY A 300 25.37 14.81 -10.69
C GLY A 300 26.39 13.83 -11.27
N ALA A 301 25.89 12.68 -11.69
CA ALA A 301 26.65 11.62 -12.33
C ALA A 301 25.90 11.12 -13.56
N LEU A 302 26.63 10.64 -14.56
CA LEU A 302 26.07 10.14 -15.82
C LEU A 302 26.28 8.64 -15.92
N SER A 303 25.27 7.95 -16.44
CA SER A 303 25.36 6.55 -16.84
C SER A 303 26.08 6.41 -18.17
N ASP A 304 26.38 5.18 -18.58
CA ASP A 304 26.88 4.88 -19.92
C ASP A 304 25.79 4.84 -20.99
N VAL A 305 24.51 4.93 -20.60
CA VAL A 305 23.36 4.81 -21.50
C VAL A 305 23.09 6.13 -22.23
N THR A 306 23.08 6.07 -23.56
CA THR A 306 22.69 7.19 -24.43
C THR A 306 21.22 7.05 -24.83
N PRO A 307 20.36 8.03 -24.53
CA PRO A 307 18.97 8.00 -24.99
C PRO A 307 18.89 8.10 -26.51
N GLU A 308 18.02 7.31 -27.11
CA GLU A 308 17.62 7.43 -28.52
C GLU A 308 16.35 8.30 -28.62
N ILE A 309 16.35 9.26 -29.55
CA ILE A 309 15.15 10.08 -29.80
C ILE A 309 13.99 9.18 -30.27
N GLY A 310 12.81 9.39 -29.68
CA GLY A 310 11.57 8.70 -30.01
C GLY A 310 11.44 7.31 -29.38
N LYS A 311 12.47 6.80 -28.69
CA LYS A 311 12.42 5.50 -27.99
C LYS A 311 11.86 5.67 -26.58
N THR A 312 10.90 4.82 -26.21
CA THR A 312 10.36 4.74 -24.85
C THR A 312 11.24 3.82 -24.00
N TYR A 313 11.72 4.35 -22.88
CA TYR A 313 12.43 3.61 -21.85
C TYR A 313 11.52 3.43 -20.64
N LEU A 314 11.71 2.35 -19.88
CA LEU A 314 11.26 2.30 -18.50
C LEU A 314 12.43 2.71 -17.61
N ILE A 315 12.26 3.78 -16.84
CA ILE A 315 13.28 4.26 -15.91
C ILE A 315 12.77 4.06 -14.48
N VAL A 316 13.64 3.53 -13.61
CA VAL A 316 13.44 3.51 -12.16
C VAL A 316 14.54 4.33 -11.50
N LEU A 317 14.15 5.34 -10.72
CA LEU A 317 15.04 6.05 -9.83
C LEU A 317 14.76 5.60 -8.40
N LYS A 318 15.77 5.01 -7.77
CA LYS A 318 15.79 4.68 -6.35
C LYS A 318 16.48 5.80 -5.58
N HIS A 319 15.88 6.24 -4.48
CA HIS A 319 16.48 7.09 -3.45
C HIS A 319 16.55 6.29 -2.15
N THR A 320 17.74 6.08 -1.60
CA THR A 320 17.94 5.36 -0.35
C THR A 320 18.27 6.34 0.76
N VAL A 321 17.45 6.32 1.80
CA VAL A 321 17.70 6.99 3.09
C VAL A 321 18.47 6.01 3.96
N THR A 322 19.75 6.30 4.19
CA THR A 322 20.70 5.32 4.74
C THR A 322 20.66 5.24 6.27
N ASP A 323 20.31 6.34 6.94
CA ASP A 323 20.15 6.41 8.39
C ASP A 323 19.15 7.50 8.77
N THR A 324 18.96 7.68 10.08
CA THR A 324 18.06 8.70 10.64
C THR A 324 18.77 10.03 10.89
N ASP A 325 19.96 10.25 10.32
CA ASP A 325 20.65 11.54 10.46
C ASP A 325 19.79 12.63 9.77
N PRO A 326 19.34 13.67 10.50
CA PRO A 326 18.51 14.72 9.92
C PRO A 326 19.20 15.50 8.79
N ASP A 327 20.53 15.42 8.66
CA ASP A 327 21.27 16.00 7.54
C ASP A 327 21.40 15.04 6.33
N ASN A 328 21.09 13.75 6.51
CA ASN A 328 21.04 12.70 5.47
C ASN A 328 22.19 12.78 4.45
N VAL A 329 23.41 12.97 4.94
CA VAL A 329 24.57 13.27 4.07
C VAL A 329 25.06 12.06 3.27
N ASN A 330 24.63 10.85 3.64
CA ASN A 330 25.05 9.58 3.04
C ASN A 330 23.95 8.89 2.22
N ASN A 331 22.85 9.58 1.89
CA ASN A 331 21.82 9.03 1.03
C ASN A 331 22.41 8.66 -0.33
N THR A 332 21.86 7.62 -0.95
CA THR A 332 22.31 7.16 -2.26
C THR A 332 21.16 7.19 -3.24
N ALA A 333 21.46 7.32 -4.52
CA ALA A 333 20.49 7.10 -5.57
C ALA A 333 21.03 6.14 -6.62
N SER A 334 20.14 5.30 -7.13
CA SER A 334 20.43 4.37 -8.20
C SER A 334 19.44 4.57 -9.33
N LEU A 335 19.93 4.54 -10.57
CA LEU A 335 19.15 4.65 -11.78
C LEU A 335 19.16 3.32 -12.52
N TYR A 336 17.99 2.78 -12.81
CA TYR A 336 17.80 1.59 -13.62
C TYR A 336 17.10 2.01 -14.91
N ILE A 337 17.61 1.57 -16.05
CA ILE A 337 17.12 1.94 -17.36
C ILE A 337 16.89 0.65 -18.15
N PHE A 338 15.65 0.45 -18.61
CA PHE A 338 15.26 -0.74 -19.34
C PHE A 338 14.76 -0.37 -20.73
N GLU A 339 15.20 -1.13 -21.75
CA GLU A 339 14.95 -0.81 -23.16
C GLU A 339 14.01 -1.80 -23.87
N ASP A 340 13.92 -3.05 -23.37
CA ASP A 340 13.40 -4.18 -24.16
C ASP A 340 12.13 -4.84 -23.58
N GLY A 341 11.37 -4.15 -22.72
CA GLY A 341 10.09 -4.66 -22.21
C GLY A 341 10.21 -5.80 -21.19
N VAL A 342 11.43 -6.13 -20.74
CA VAL A 342 11.67 -7.14 -19.70
C VAL A 342 11.93 -6.44 -18.38
N ILE A 343 10.92 -6.45 -17.52
CA ILE A 343 11.01 -5.92 -16.17
C ILE A 343 11.44 -7.05 -15.23
N PRO A 344 12.59 -6.93 -14.53
CA PRO A 344 13.00 -7.91 -13.53
C PRO A 344 11.96 -8.05 -12.42
N SER A 345 11.61 -9.30 -12.07
CA SER A 345 10.71 -9.58 -10.94
C SER A 345 11.33 -9.30 -9.56
N GLN A 346 12.61 -8.93 -9.52
CA GLN A 346 13.41 -8.59 -8.34
C GLN A 346 14.32 -7.42 -8.68
N GLU A 347 14.63 -6.57 -7.71
CA GLU A 347 15.55 -5.45 -7.89
C GLU A 347 16.93 -5.95 -8.37
N PRO A 348 17.46 -5.42 -9.49
CA PRO A 348 18.81 -5.74 -9.91
C PRO A 348 19.84 -5.29 -8.86
N ALA A 349 20.84 -6.12 -8.61
CA ALA A 349 21.89 -5.83 -7.64
C ALA A 349 22.70 -4.56 -7.98
N GLU A 350 22.80 -4.24 -9.28
CA GLU A 350 23.47 -3.04 -9.79
C GLU A 350 22.51 -2.28 -10.73
N GLY A 351 22.41 -0.96 -10.53
CA GLY A 351 21.76 -0.08 -11.48
C GLY A 351 22.68 0.28 -12.65
N ALA A 352 22.13 0.94 -13.67
CA ALA A 352 22.91 1.55 -14.74
C ALA A 352 23.83 2.68 -14.22
N LEU A 353 23.49 3.25 -13.07
CA LEU A 353 24.30 4.22 -12.34
C LEU A 353 23.89 4.18 -10.86
N THR A 354 24.87 4.19 -9.96
CA THR A 354 24.67 4.46 -8.53
C THR A 354 25.54 5.64 -8.14
N ASN A 355 24.96 6.62 -7.45
CA ASN A 355 25.66 7.81 -7.00
C ASN A 355 25.36 8.10 -5.53
N VAL A 356 26.40 8.43 -4.77
CA VAL A 356 26.27 8.84 -3.36
C VAL A 356 26.05 10.35 -3.33
N LYS A 357 25.13 10.79 -2.47
CA LYS A 357 24.89 12.21 -2.24
C LYS A 357 26.19 12.89 -1.74
N PRO A 358 26.53 14.09 -2.24
CA PRO A 358 27.66 14.84 -1.71
C PRO A 358 27.34 15.50 -0.36
N ASP A 359 28.30 15.48 0.57
CA ASP A 359 28.22 15.90 1.99
C ASP A 359 27.76 17.35 2.28
N SER A 360 27.44 18.17 1.27
CA SER A 360 27.35 19.63 1.41
C SER A 360 25.93 20.23 1.49
N TRP A 361 24.89 19.40 1.40
CA TRP A 361 23.49 19.83 1.45
C TRP A 361 22.77 18.94 2.45
N GLY A 362 22.12 19.47 3.49
CA GLY A 362 21.29 18.64 4.37
C GLY A 362 20.10 18.14 3.56
N ASP A 363 19.98 16.83 3.30
CA ASP A 363 18.75 16.33 2.68
C ASP A 363 17.71 16.23 3.77
N LYS A 364 16.60 16.87 3.51
CA LYS A 364 15.39 16.71 4.29
C LYS A 364 14.55 15.66 3.56
N MET A 365 13.57 15.10 4.28
CA MET A 365 12.80 13.93 3.89
C MET A 365 12.15 14.03 2.48
N ILE A 366 11.85 12.88 1.88
CA ILE A 366 11.27 12.78 0.53
C ILE A 366 9.76 13.09 0.53
N LYS A 367 9.38 14.36 0.64
CA LYS A 367 7.97 14.71 0.84
C LYS A 367 7.09 14.76 -0.41
N ALA A 368 7.69 14.73 -1.60
CA ALA A 368 6.95 14.70 -2.86
C ALA A 368 7.79 14.14 -4.02
N ILE A 369 7.09 13.66 -5.03
CA ILE A 369 7.64 13.47 -6.38
C ILE A 369 7.22 14.65 -7.25
N SER A 370 8.06 15.08 -8.17
CA SER A 370 7.77 16.25 -9.00
C SER A 370 8.15 16.10 -10.46
N LEU A 371 7.43 16.85 -11.29
CA LEU A 371 7.68 17.10 -12.69
C LEU A 371 8.26 18.50 -12.83
N LEU A 372 9.48 18.61 -13.36
CA LEU A 372 10.15 19.89 -13.61
C LEU A 372 10.43 20.09 -15.10
N ARG A 373 9.91 21.18 -15.66
CA ARG A 373 10.43 21.73 -16.91
C ARG A 373 11.46 22.81 -16.60
N ASP A 374 12.73 22.44 -16.60
CA ASP A 374 13.83 23.37 -16.29
C ASP A 374 14.15 24.25 -17.51
N ASN A 375 14.08 25.58 -17.33
CA ASN A 375 14.34 26.54 -18.41
C ASN A 375 15.85 26.79 -18.65
N SER A 376 16.72 26.34 -17.75
CA SER A 376 18.17 26.55 -17.84
C SER A 376 18.86 25.62 -18.85
N GLY A 377 18.22 24.49 -19.19
CA GLY A 377 18.68 23.53 -20.18
C GLY A 377 17.50 22.81 -20.83
N PRO A 378 16.69 23.51 -21.66
CA PRO A 378 15.45 22.95 -22.18
C PRO A 378 15.73 21.72 -23.05
N GLY A 379 15.01 20.64 -22.77
CA GLY A 379 14.87 19.47 -23.64
C GLY A 379 13.40 19.22 -23.98
N ASP A 380 13.14 18.15 -24.70
CA ASP A 380 11.80 17.70 -25.08
C ASP A 380 11.65 16.24 -24.64
N TYR A 381 10.74 16.02 -23.69
CA TYR A 381 10.55 14.72 -23.04
C TYR A 381 9.07 14.45 -22.83
N VAL A 382 8.70 13.17 -22.90
CA VAL A 382 7.37 12.69 -22.56
C VAL A 382 7.51 11.71 -21.40
N VAL A 383 6.71 11.93 -20.35
CA VAL A 383 6.67 11.09 -19.14
C VAL A 383 5.28 10.50 -19.01
N ASP A 384 5.20 9.22 -18.66
CA ASP A 384 3.94 8.51 -18.53
C ASP A 384 4.02 7.38 -17.48
N GLY A 385 2.87 6.99 -16.93
CA GLY A 385 2.68 5.90 -15.98
C GLY A 385 3.55 6.10 -14.75
N LEU A 386 3.46 7.24 -14.08
CA LEU A 386 4.34 7.55 -12.95
C LEU A 386 3.90 6.75 -11.72
N ARG A 387 4.79 5.96 -11.13
CA ARG A 387 4.52 5.16 -9.92
C ARG A 387 5.57 5.43 -8.87
N VAL A 388 5.15 5.62 -7.63
CA VAL A 388 6.05 5.77 -6.48
C VAL A 388 5.75 4.67 -5.48
N ALA A 389 6.77 3.98 -4.99
CA ALA A 389 6.63 2.93 -3.97
C ALA A 389 7.86 2.90 -3.05
N ASN A 390 7.77 2.15 -1.96
CA ASN A 390 8.90 1.89 -1.06
C ASN A 390 9.56 0.51 -1.27
N THR A 391 9.05 -0.29 -2.21
CA THR A 391 9.68 -1.55 -2.64
C THR A 391 9.71 -1.67 -4.16
N TRP A 392 10.64 -2.46 -4.68
CA TRP A 392 10.73 -2.77 -6.11
C TRP A 392 9.48 -3.49 -6.63
N GLU A 393 8.99 -4.47 -5.88
CA GLU A 393 7.88 -5.31 -6.30
C GLU A 393 6.61 -4.48 -6.49
N ASP A 394 6.35 -3.52 -5.60
CA ASP A 394 5.13 -2.71 -5.63
C ASP A 394 5.08 -1.71 -6.78
N LEU A 395 6.22 -1.36 -7.40
CA LEU A 395 6.23 -0.54 -8.62
C LEU A 395 5.53 -1.24 -9.79
N PHE A 396 5.50 -2.57 -9.78
CA PHE A 396 5.11 -3.40 -10.91
C PHE A 396 3.90 -4.29 -10.65
N LYS A 397 3.21 -4.07 -9.52
CA LYS A 397 1.95 -4.76 -9.17
C LYS A 397 0.73 -4.14 -9.83
#